data_AF-G5F5M4-F1
#
_entry.id   AF-G5F5M4-F1
#
_cell.length_a   1.000
_cell.length_b   1.000
_cell.length_c   1.000
_cell.angle_alpha   90.00
_cell.angle_beta   90.00
_cell.angle_gamma   90.00
#
_symmetry.space_group_name_H-M   'P 1'
#
loop_
_entity.id
_entity.type
_entity.pdbx_description
1 polymer ?
#
loop_
_entity_poly.entity_id
_entity_poly.type
_entity_poly.pdbx_seq_one_letter_code
_entity_poly.pdbx_strand_id
1 'polypeptide(L)'
;MEEGRLPTRNRQRFIDEQIPALLGVIDRLLDRQLINWLGYEHDPLSMDMYVAKSVVADRLCGTTSDPIIRNAQEARQLAVIAAYLEPKGYTLIDDASVGPFEMPRGTFAYHKNVRMYQNARDDSNGYVNTPVDVVIMPMDPSIDTPLLVECKSAGDFANTNKRRKEEDTKVTQLRSTYGDVTLYLFLCGYFDSTYLGYEAANHMDWVWEHRVEDFQEVGI
;
A
#
# COMPACT_ATOMS: atom_id res chain seq x y z
N MET A 1 3.02 -4.96 25.66
CA MET A 1 3.42 -5.62 26.93
C MET A 1 4.26 -6.82 26.55
N GLU A 2 5.58 -6.65 26.41
CA GLU A 2 6.47 -7.70 25.88
C GLU A 2 6.91 -8.74 26.94
N GLU A 3 6.62 -8.51 28.23
CA GLU A 3 7.00 -9.41 29.34
C GLU A 3 5.85 -9.75 30.32
N GLY A 4 4.59 -9.47 29.95
CA GLY A 4 3.43 -9.75 30.82
C GLY A 4 3.33 -8.88 32.09
N ARG A 5 4.10 -7.81 32.21
CA ARG A 5 4.09 -6.93 33.39
C ARG A 5 2.97 -5.88 33.34
N LEU A 6 2.13 -5.86 34.37
CA LEU A 6 1.11 -4.82 34.56
C LEU A 6 1.73 -3.45 34.89
N PRO A 7 1.09 -2.33 34.50
CA PRO A 7 1.54 -1.00 34.87
C PRO A 7 1.71 -0.83 36.38
N THR A 8 2.78 -0.14 36.79
CA THR A 8 3.10 0.12 38.20
C THR A 8 2.23 1.23 38.79
N ARG A 9 1.86 2.22 37.97
CA ARG A 9 0.91 3.29 38.33
C ARG A 9 -0.48 2.96 37.76
N ASN A 10 -1.53 3.33 38.49
CA ASN A 10 -2.93 3.08 38.11
C ASN A 10 -3.26 1.59 37.90
N ARG A 11 -2.55 0.69 38.58
CA ARG A 11 -2.73 -0.76 38.45
C ARG A 11 -4.18 -1.19 38.63
N GLN A 12 -4.85 -0.67 39.67
CA GLN A 12 -6.23 -1.05 39.96
C GLN A 12 -7.17 -0.63 38.83
N ARG A 13 -7.03 0.62 38.35
CA ARG A 13 -7.78 1.11 37.19
C ARG A 13 -7.49 0.31 35.91
N PHE A 14 -6.24 -0.09 35.70
CA PHE A 14 -5.87 -0.95 34.57
C PHE A 14 -6.60 -2.31 34.64
N ILE A 15 -6.67 -2.92 35.83
CA ILE A 15 -7.34 -4.21 36.05
C ILE A 15 -8.85 -4.07 35.91
N ASP A 16 -9.46 -3.04 36.49
CA ASP A 16 -10.92 -2.94 36.59
C ASP A 16 -11.56 -2.32 35.34
N GLU A 17 -10.83 -1.51 34.58
CA GLU A 17 -11.36 -0.83 33.39
C GLU A 17 -10.70 -1.32 32.09
N GLN A 18 -9.37 -1.35 32.04
CA GLN A 18 -8.65 -1.55 30.78
C GLN A 18 -8.59 -3.03 30.37
N ILE A 19 -8.39 -3.95 31.32
CA ILE A 19 -8.43 -5.39 31.03
C ILE A 19 -9.83 -5.80 30.53
N PRO A 20 -10.95 -5.47 31.20
CA PRO A 20 -12.29 -5.76 30.68
C PRO A 20 -12.55 -5.13 29.31
N ALA A 21 -12.07 -3.91 29.06
CA ALA A 21 -12.18 -3.29 27.74
C ALA A 21 -11.40 -4.07 26.67
N LEU A 22 -10.17 -4.49 26.96
CA LEU A 22 -9.35 -5.32 26.07
C LEU A 22 -9.99 -6.69 25.83
N LEU A 23 -10.49 -7.35 26.88
CA LEU A 23 -11.21 -8.62 26.76
C LEU A 23 -12.48 -8.46 25.93
N GLY A 24 -13.22 -7.36 26.09
CA GLY A 24 -14.38 -7.04 25.27
C GLY A 24 -14.05 -6.84 23.79
N VAL A 25 -12.85 -6.33 23.48
CA VAL A 25 -12.36 -6.26 22.09
C VAL A 25 -11.98 -7.64 21.58
N ILE A 26 -11.21 -8.42 22.36
CA ILE A 26 -10.81 -9.78 21.98
C ILE A 26 -12.03 -10.66 21.72
N ASP A 27 -13.04 -10.60 22.60
CA ASP A 27 -14.27 -11.37 22.47
C ASP A 27 -15.03 -11.06 21.18
N ARG A 28 -15.01 -9.80 20.73
CA ARG A 28 -15.59 -9.38 19.43
C ARG A 28 -14.77 -9.84 18.22
N LEU A 29 -13.48 -10.10 18.40
CA LEU A 29 -12.58 -10.58 17.35
C LEU A 29 -12.54 -12.11 17.25
N LEU A 30 -13.11 -12.83 18.23
CA LEU A 30 -13.21 -14.28 18.18
C LEU A 30 -14.10 -14.72 17.02
N ASP A 31 -13.56 -15.58 16.17
CA ASP A 31 -14.30 -16.24 15.11
C ASP A 31 -15.16 -17.37 15.71
N ARG A 32 -16.33 -16.99 16.23
CA ARG A 32 -17.29 -17.93 16.85
C ARG A 32 -17.94 -18.89 15.84
N GLN A 33 -17.71 -18.72 14.53
CA GLN A 33 -18.11 -19.70 13.52
C GLN A 33 -17.06 -20.81 13.42
N LEU A 34 -15.78 -20.44 13.37
CA LEU A 34 -14.67 -21.39 13.33
C LEU A 34 -14.45 -22.11 14.67
N ILE A 35 -14.63 -21.38 15.78
CA ILE A 35 -14.38 -21.85 17.15
C ILE A 35 -15.70 -21.81 17.94
N ASN A 36 -16.71 -22.53 17.44
CA ASN A 36 -18.08 -22.47 17.96
C ASN A 36 -18.21 -22.90 19.43
N TRP A 37 -17.36 -23.81 19.90
CA TRP A 37 -17.34 -24.31 21.29
C TRP A 37 -16.94 -23.24 22.33
N LEU A 38 -16.43 -22.07 21.92
CA LEU A 38 -16.29 -20.93 22.83
C LEU A 38 -17.62 -20.23 23.15
N GLY A 39 -18.67 -20.51 22.37
CA GLY A 39 -20.02 -19.98 22.57
C GLY A 39 -21.01 -20.97 23.20
N TYR A 40 -20.62 -22.23 23.38
CA TYR A 40 -21.49 -23.29 23.89
C TYR A 40 -20.77 -24.07 24.99
N GLU A 41 -21.51 -24.62 25.96
CA GLU A 41 -20.95 -25.47 27.02
C GLU A 41 -20.70 -26.91 26.51
N HIS A 42 -19.91 -27.06 25.46
CA HIS A 42 -19.47 -28.38 24.99
C HIS A 42 -17.99 -28.38 24.59
N ASP A 43 -17.35 -29.53 24.73
CA ASP A 43 -16.01 -29.74 24.22
C ASP A 43 -16.02 -29.88 22.68
N PRO A 44 -14.98 -29.41 21.98
CA PRO A 44 -14.88 -29.60 20.53
C PRO A 44 -14.70 -31.08 20.16
N LEU A 45 -15.27 -31.49 19.04
CA LEU A 45 -14.93 -32.77 18.43
C LEU A 45 -13.50 -32.71 17.85
N SER A 46 -12.88 -33.87 17.65
CA SER A 46 -11.54 -33.94 17.06
C SER A 46 -11.46 -33.27 15.68
N MET A 47 -12.54 -33.34 14.90
CA MET A 47 -12.62 -32.69 13.59
C MET A 47 -12.74 -31.17 13.70
N ASP A 48 -13.52 -30.64 14.65
CA ASP A 48 -13.66 -29.21 14.89
C ASP A 48 -12.30 -28.59 15.24
N MET A 49 -11.57 -29.26 16.13
CA MET A 49 -10.21 -28.86 16.51
C MET A 49 -9.24 -28.92 15.33
N TYR A 50 -9.35 -29.94 14.48
CA TYR A 50 -8.50 -30.07 13.28
C TYR A 50 -8.75 -28.93 12.28
N VAL A 51 -10.02 -28.62 11.99
CA VAL A 51 -10.39 -27.53 11.07
C VAL A 51 -9.94 -26.18 11.63
N ALA A 52 -10.23 -25.89 12.89
CA ALA A 52 -9.84 -24.63 13.51
C ALA A 52 -8.32 -24.44 13.49
N LYS A 53 -7.54 -25.47 13.85
CA LYS A 53 -6.07 -25.42 13.77
C LYS A 53 -5.59 -25.17 12.36
N SER A 54 -6.16 -25.85 11.37
CA SER A 54 -5.75 -25.72 9.97
C SER A 54 -6.02 -24.31 9.45
N VAL A 55 -7.20 -23.76 9.71
CA VAL A 55 -7.58 -22.40 9.28
C VAL A 55 -6.78 -21.33 10.02
N VAL A 56 -6.55 -21.48 11.33
CA VAL A 56 -5.72 -20.54 12.09
C VAL A 56 -4.26 -20.59 11.64
N ALA A 57 -3.72 -21.78 11.38
CA ALA A 57 -2.37 -21.94 10.85
C ALA A 57 -2.21 -21.32 9.46
N ASP A 58 -3.20 -21.51 8.58
CA ASP A 58 -3.23 -20.91 7.24
C ASP A 58 -3.28 -19.37 7.31
N ARG A 59 -4.19 -18.81 8.12
CA ARG A 59 -4.28 -17.36 8.35
C ARG A 59 -2.99 -16.79 8.95
N LEU A 60 -2.37 -17.50 9.90
CA LEU A 60 -1.09 -17.10 10.47
C LEU A 60 0.03 -17.13 9.43
N CYS A 61 0.05 -18.17 8.58
CA CYS A 61 0.99 -18.27 7.46
C CYS A 61 0.85 -17.10 6.49
N GLY A 62 -0.38 -16.76 6.07
CA GLY A 62 -0.65 -15.61 5.22
C GLY A 62 -0.20 -14.30 5.85
N THR A 63 -0.62 -14.02 7.09
CA THR A 63 -0.25 -12.77 7.79
C THR A 63 1.26 -12.59 8.00
N THR A 64 2.02 -13.67 8.08
CA THR A 64 3.48 -13.63 8.22
C THR A 64 4.22 -13.62 6.88
N SER A 65 3.69 -14.31 5.86
CA SER A 65 4.34 -14.48 4.56
C SER A 65 3.97 -13.38 3.56
N ASP A 66 2.73 -12.88 3.57
CA ASP A 66 2.26 -11.87 2.61
C ASP A 66 3.12 -10.60 2.63
N PRO A 67 3.51 -10.02 3.79
CA PRO A 67 4.39 -8.86 3.79
C PRO A 67 5.77 -9.15 3.19
N ILE A 68 6.31 -10.35 3.41
CA ILE A 68 7.62 -10.77 2.88
C ILE A 68 7.55 -10.86 1.36
N ILE A 69 6.51 -11.52 0.84
CA ILE A 69 6.29 -11.66 -0.60
C ILE A 69 6.09 -10.30 -1.25
N ARG A 70 5.25 -9.44 -0.66
CA ARG A 70 4.99 -8.09 -1.17
C ARG A 70 6.26 -7.25 -1.23
N ASN A 71 7.04 -7.21 -0.14
CA ASN A 71 8.29 -6.44 -0.10
C ASN A 71 9.30 -6.96 -1.14
N ALA A 72 9.37 -8.28 -1.34
CA ALA A 72 10.23 -8.88 -2.37
C ALA A 72 9.76 -8.52 -3.79
N GLN A 73 8.44 -8.47 -4.02
CA GLN A 73 7.85 -8.06 -5.30
C GLN A 73 8.10 -6.58 -5.59
N GLU A 74 7.92 -5.71 -4.60
CA GLU A 74 8.22 -4.28 -4.70
C GLU A 74 9.70 -4.07 -5.05
N ALA A 75 10.63 -4.65 -4.28
CA ALA A 75 12.07 -4.54 -4.55
C ALA A 75 12.43 -4.97 -5.99
N ARG A 76 11.78 -6.02 -6.49
CA ARG A 76 11.94 -6.49 -7.87
C ARG A 76 11.40 -5.50 -8.90
N GLN A 77 10.22 -4.92 -8.67
CA GLN A 77 9.64 -3.91 -9.56
C GLN A 77 10.50 -2.65 -9.64
N LEU A 78 10.99 -2.16 -8.50
CA LEU A 78 11.93 -1.02 -8.45
C LEU A 78 13.19 -1.31 -9.26
N ALA A 79 13.73 -2.54 -9.15
CA ALA A 79 14.90 -2.97 -9.92
C ALA A 79 14.63 -3.07 -11.43
N VAL A 80 13.44 -3.52 -11.85
CA VAL A 80 13.05 -3.53 -13.27
C VAL A 80 13.02 -2.12 -13.83
N ILE A 81 12.44 -1.17 -13.10
CA ILE A 81 12.39 0.24 -13.52
C ILE A 81 13.80 0.82 -13.63
N ALA A 82 14.68 0.61 -12.62
CA ALA A 82 16.07 1.06 -12.71
C ALA A 82 16.81 0.47 -13.91
N ALA A 83 16.72 -0.85 -14.11
CA ALA A 83 17.38 -1.53 -15.23
C ALA A 83 16.88 -1.03 -16.60
N TYR A 84 15.65 -0.52 -16.66
CA TYR A 84 15.10 0.11 -17.85
C TYR A 84 15.58 1.55 -18.05
N LEU A 85 15.68 2.34 -16.97
CA LEU A 85 15.98 3.78 -16.98
C LEU A 85 17.49 4.06 -17.10
N GLU A 86 18.33 3.38 -16.33
CA GLU A 86 19.78 3.68 -16.25
C GLU A 86 20.48 3.61 -17.62
N PRO A 87 20.25 2.59 -18.48
CA PRO A 87 20.87 2.56 -19.81
C PRO A 87 20.42 3.70 -20.75
N LYS A 88 19.32 4.37 -20.43
CA LYS A 88 18.82 5.55 -21.16
C LYS A 88 19.40 6.86 -20.61
N GLY A 89 20.29 6.79 -19.64
CA GLY A 89 20.99 7.93 -19.04
C GLY A 89 20.27 8.54 -17.83
N TYR A 90 19.19 7.93 -17.34
CA TYR A 90 18.55 8.38 -16.11
C TYR A 90 19.43 8.06 -14.90
N THR A 91 19.43 8.94 -13.90
CA THR A 91 20.21 8.76 -12.67
C THR A 91 19.29 8.66 -11.45
N LEU A 92 19.54 7.67 -10.59
CA LEU A 92 18.84 7.54 -9.31
C LEU A 92 19.27 8.66 -8.35
N ILE A 93 18.31 9.32 -7.70
CA ILE A 93 18.52 10.26 -6.61
C ILE A 93 18.06 9.63 -5.31
N ASP A 94 18.99 9.52 -4.36
CA ASP A 94 18.75 9.06 -2.98
C ASP A 94 18.89 10.20 -1.95
N ASP A 95 18.61 11.44 -2.38
CA ASP A 95 18.57 12.60 -1.49
C ASP A 95 17.14 12.89 -1.06
N ALA A 96 16.79 12.54 0.17
CA ALA A 96 15.45 12.77 0.73
C ALA A 96 15.02 14.25 0.79
N SER A 97 15.96 15.19 0.73
CA SER A 97 15.66 16.63 0.79
C SER A 97 15.11 17.21 -0.52
N VAL A 98 15.39 16.55 -1.65
CA VAL A 98 14.89 16.96 -2.96
C VAL A 98 13.41 16.57 -3.09
N GLY A 99 12.53 17.56 -3.26
CA GLY A 99 11.11 17.31 -3.49
C GLY A 99 10.84 16.60 -4.83
N PRO A 100 9.76 15.81 -4.95
CA PRO A 100 9.46 15.06 -6.17
C PRO A 100 9.29 15.94 -7.42
N PHE A 101 8.75 17.16 -7.26
CA PHE A 101 8.59 18.15 -8.34
C PHE A 101 9.81 19.07 -8.51
N GLU A 102 10.86 18.88 -7.72
CA GLU A 102 12.10 19.68 -7.74
C GLU A 102 13.29 18.85 -8.28
N MET A 103 13.02 17.59 -8.66
CA MET A 103 14.02 16.68 -9.18
C MET A 103 14.63 17.22 -10.48
N PRO A 104 15.96 17.15 -10.67
CA PRO A 104 16.59 17.44 -11.95
C PRO A 104 16.05 16.55 -13.08
N ARG A 105 16.04 17.07 -14.30
CA ARG A 105 15.65 16.29 -15.49
C ARG A 105 16.54 15.07 -15.68
N GLY A 106 15.96 13.98 -16.17
CA GLY A 106 16.69 12.73 -16.38
C GLY A 106 17.05 12.03 -15.07
N THR A 107 16.23 12.19 -14.03
CA THR A 107 16.46 11.53 -12.74
C THR A 107 15.23 10.79 -12.29
N PHE A 108 15.42 9.80 -11.43
CA PHE A 108 14.34 9.07 -10.79
C PHE A 108 14.65 8.85 -9.31
N ALA A 109 13.64 8.61 -8.50
CA ALA A 109 13.78 8.39 -7.07
C ALA A 109 12.72 7.41 -6.57
N TYR A 110 13.04 6.72 -5.47
CA TYR A 110 12.12 5.81 -4.81
C TYR A 110 11.49 6.45 -3.58
N HIS A 111 10.26 6.01 -3.25
CA HIS A 111 9.56 6.30 -1.99
C HIS A 111 9.53 7.79 -1.61
N LYS A 112 9.29 8.65 -2.60
CA LYS A 112 9.22 10.10 -2.38
C LYS A 112 7.85 10.49 -1.84
N ASN A 113 7.86 11.30 -0.79
CA ASN A 113 6.64 11.91 -0.28
C ASN A 113 6.23 13.08 -1.17
N VAL A 114 5.03 13.01 -1.72
CA VAL A 114 4.39 14.11 -2.45
C VAL A 114 3.45 14.83 -1.49
N ARG A 115 3.58 16.17 -1.43
CA ARG A 115 2.80 17.02 -0.52
C ARG A 115 1.52 17.48 -1.20
N MET A 116 0.36 17.09 -0.69
CA MET A 116 -0.94 17.32 -1.34
C MET A 116 -1.94 17.97 -0.39
N TYR A 117 -2.96 18.63 -0.92
CA TYR A 117 -4.07 19.17 -0.12
C TYR A 117 -4.79 18.06 0.65
N GLN A 118 -4.89 18.22 1.96
CA GLN A 118 -5.50 17.19 2.82
C GLN A 118 -6.98 16.97 2.48
N ASN A 119 -7.71 18.04 2.13
CA ASN A 119 -9.13 17.98 1.78
C ASN A 119 -9.39 17.70 0.28
N ALA A 120 -8.33 17.45 -0.51
CA ALA A 120 -8.40 17.27 -1.96
C ALA A 120 -9.11 18.42 -2.71
N ARG A 121 -9.00 19.65 -2.22
CA ARG A 121 -9.60 20.85 -2.83
C ARG A 121 -8.68 22.06 -2.82
N ASP A 122 -8.18 22.42 -1.64
CA ASP A 122 -7.39 23.62 -1.40
C ASP A 122 -6.53 23.48 -0.12
N ASP A 123 -5.80 24.52 0.23
CA ASP A 123 -4.91 24.54 1.39
C ASP A 123 -5.61 24.82 2.73
N SER A 124 -6.94 24.97 2.76
CA SER A 124 -7.68 25.36 3.97
C SER A 124 -7.60 24.34 5.10
N ASN A 125 -7.43 23.06 4.78
CA ASN A 125 -7.21 21.97 5.73
C ASN A 125 -5.73 21.60 5.87
N GLY A 126 -4.81 22.37 5.28
CA GLY A 126 -3.40 22.04 5.24
C GLY A 126 -3.08 20.90 4.28
N TYR A 127 -1.97 20.21 4.55
CA TYR A 127 -1.35 19.27 3.62
C TYR A 127 -1.12 17.91 4.26
N VAL A 128 -1.17 16.87 3.44
CA VAL A 128 -0.72 15.51 3.76
C VAL A 128 0.50 15.18 2.90
N ASN A 129 1.45 14.43 3.47
CA ASN A 129 2.58 13.87 2.74
C ASN A 129 2.26 12.41 2.44
N THR A 130 2.09 12.09 1.17
CA THR A 130 1.72 10.75 0.71
C THR A 130 2.89 10.14 -0.05
N PRO A 131 3.38 8.96 0.33
CA PRO A 131 4.47 8.31 -0.40
C PRO A 131 4.00 7.86 -1.78
N VAL A 132 4.92 7.98 -2.75
CA VAL A 132 4.83 7.43 -4.10
C VAL A 132 6.04 6.54 -4.33
N ASP A 133 5.83 5.34 -4.87
CA ASP A 133 6.87 4.31 -4.96
C ASP A 133 8.01 4.71 -5.88
N VAL A 134 7.70 5.24 -7.07
CA VAL A 134 8.71 5.77 -8.00
C VAL A 134 8.27 7.12 -8.56
N VAL A 135 9.21 8.06 -8.60
CA VAL A 135 9.06 9.36 -9.26
C VAL A 135 10.12 9.45 -10.35
N ILE A 136 9.72 9.75 -11.57
CA ILE A 136 10.62 9.86 -12.72
C ILE A 136 10.47 11.26 -13.32
N MET A 137 11.53 12.06 -13.31
CA MET A 137 11.54 13.37 -13.95
C MET A 137 12.04 13.22 -15.39
N PRO A 138 11.19 13.47 -16.42
CA PRO A 138 11.55 13.26 -17.81
C PRO A 138 12.78 14.06 -18.25
N MET A 139 13.51 13.53 -19.23
CA MET A 139 14.58 14.28 -19.90
C MET A 139 14.03 15.37 -20.83
N ASP A 140 12.83 15.16 -21.38
CA ASP A 140 12.21 16.09 -22.34
C ASP A 140 11.97 17.46 -21.68
N PRO A 141 12.56 18.55 -22.19
CA PRO A 141 12.41 19.89 -21.63
C PRO A 141 10.99 20.46 -21.74
N SER A 142 10.11 19.87 -22.55
CA SER A 142 8.72 20.27 -22.68
C SER A 142 7.80 19.71 -21.59
N ILE A 143 8.27 18.74 -20.80
CA ILE A 143 7.51 18.12 -19.71
C ILE A 143 8.04 18.64 -18.37
N ASP A 144 7.26 19.46 -17.68
CA ASP A 144 7.67 20.12 -16.43
C ASP A 144 7.22 19.38 -15.16
N THR A 145 6.48 18.28 -15.31
CA THR A 145 5.98 17.47 -14.21
C THR A 145 6.62 16.08 -14.21
N PRO A 146 6.89 15.49 -13.03
CA PRO A 146 7.37 14.13 -12.96
C PRO A 146 6.24 13.13 -13.26
N LEU A 147 6.62 11.98 -13.80
CA LEU A 147 5.79 10.78 -13.81
C LEU A 147 5.76 10.19 -12.39
N LEU A 148 4.57 9.97 -11.85
CA LEU A 148 4.35 9.34 -10.56
C LEU A 148 3.89 7.90 -10.77
N VAL A 149 4.53 6.94 -10.11
CA VAL A 149 4.30 5.51 -10.34
C VAL A 149 4.10 4.77 -9.01
N GLU A 150 3.05 3.97 -8.94
CA GLU A 150 2.76 3.02 -7.85
C GLU A 150 3.02 1.59 -8.31
N CYS A 151 3.85 0.85 -7.58
CA CYS A 151 4.15 -0.55 -7.87
C CYS A 151 3.05 -1.43 -7.28
N LYS A 152 2.33 -2.18 -8.13
CA LYS A 152 1.29 -3.11 -7.70
C LYS A 152 1.56 -4.52 -8.19
N SER A 153 1.38 -5.46 -7.28
CA SER A 153 1.47 -6.89 -7.58
C SER A 153 0.09 -7.56 -7.45
N ALA A 154 -0.14 -8.63 -8.21
CA ALA A 154 -1.37 -9.42 -8.10
C ALA A 154 -1.58 -10.02 -6.69
N GLY A 155 -0.52 -10.12 -5.87
CA GLY A 155 -0.62 -10.53 -4.45
C GLY A 155 -1.37 -9.53 -3.58
N ASP A 156 -1.51 -8.27 -3.99
CA ASP A 156 -2.30 -7.26 -3.27
C ASP A 156 -3.82 -7.42 -3.41
N PHE A 157 -4.28 -8.38 -4.23
CA PHE A 157 -5.69 -8.63 -4.54
C PHE A 157 -6.54 -9.04 -3.31
N ALA A 158 -5.93 -9.48 -2.21
CA ALA A 158 -6.67 -9.93 -1.01
C ALA A 158 -7.48 -8.83 -0.29
N ASN A 159 -7.31 -7.54 -0.64
CA ASN A 159 -8.19 -6.46 -0.14
C ASN A 159 -8.34 -5.32 -1.17
N THR A 160 -8.83 -5.67 -2.36
CA THR A 160 -9.00 -4.72 -3.48
C THR A 160 -9.82 -3.49 -3.10
N ASN A 161 -10.91 -3.63 -2.34
CA ASN A 161 -11.80 -2.50 -2.03
C ASN A 161 -11.19 -1.45 -1.11
N LYS A 162 -10.31 -1.83 -0.17
CA LYS A 162 -9.61 -0.85 0.66
C LYS A 162 -8.53 -0.15 -0.15
N ARG A 163 -7.70 -0.91 -0.86
CA ARG A 163 -6.57 -0.39 -1.65
C ARG A 163 -7.04 0.54 -2.77
N ARG A 164 -8.10 0.19 -3.50
CA ARG A 164 -8.74 1.05 -4.53
C ARG A 164 -9.11 2.43 -4.00
N LYS A 165 -9.68 2.51 -2.80
CA LYS A 165 -10.08 3.80 -2.19
C LYS A 165 -8.88 4.66 -1.79
N GLU A 166 -7.77 4.01 -1.41
CA GLU A 166 -6.53 4.72 -1.08
C GLU A 166 -5.93 5.36 -2.34
N GLU A 167 -5.94 4.66 -3.48
CA GLU A 167 -5.43 5.20 -4.76
C GLU A 167 -6.31 6.30 -5.33
N ASP A 168 -7.64 6.11 -5.33
CA ASP A 168 -8.61 7.12 -5.76
C ASP A 168 -8.49 8.42 -4.95
N THR A 169 -8.32 8.30 -3.63
CA THR A 169 -8.06 9.46 -2.77
C THR A 169 -6.74 10.14 -3.15
N LYS A 170 -5.67 9.36 -3.41
CA LYS A 170 -4.36 9.87 -3.81
C LYS A 170 -4.44 10.65 -5.12
N VAL A 171 -5.11 10.09 -6.14
CA VAL A 171 -5.28 10.75 -7.46
C VAL A 171 -6.09 12.03 -7.32
N THR A 172 -7.19 12.00 -6.57
CA THR A 172 -8.00 13.21 -6.35
C THR A 172 -7.19 14.31 -5.65
N GLN A 173 -6.40 13.96 -4.63
CA GLN A 173 -5.53 14.90 -3.93
C GLN A 173 -4.41 15.44 -4.83
N LEU A 174 -3.78 14.57 -5.63
CA LEU A 174 -2.76 14.95 -6.61
C LEU A 174 -3.30 15.98 -7.59
N ARG A 175 -4.44 15.69 -8.21
CA ARG A 175 -5.01 16.55 -9.26
C ARG A 175 -5.48 17.89 -8.71
N SER A 176 -6.09 17.90 -7.52
CA SER A 176 -6.46 19.15 -6.86
C SER A 176 -5.24 20.00 -6.49
N THR A 177 -4.09 19.39 -6.20
CA THR A 177 -2.87 20.11 -5.80
C THR A 177 -2.07 20.60 -7.00
N TYR A 178 -1.91 19.77 -8.03
CA TYR A 178 -0.95 19.97 -9.11
C TYR A 178 -1.58 20.08 -10.50
N GLY A 179 -2.91 19.99 -10.61
CA GLY A 179 -3.63 20.08 -11.88
C GLY A 179 -3.71 18.74 -12.62
N ASP A 180 -3.40 18.74 -13.91
CA ASP A 180 -3.56 17.56 -14.75
C ASP A 180 -2.36 16.60 -14.61
N VAL A 181 -2.30 15.90 -13.48
CA VAL A 181 -1.30 14.88 -13.17
C VAL A 181 -1.95 13.50 -13.24
N THR A 182 -1.29 12.56 -13.91
CA THR A 182 -1.70 11.15 -13.98
C THR A 182 -0.78 10.33 -13.07
N LEU A 183 -1.38 9.51 -12.20
CA LEU A 183 -0.69 8.49 -11.43
C LEU A 183 -0.70 7.19 -12.24
N TYR A 184 0.47 6.62 -12.48
CA TYR A 184 0.61 5.37 -13.21
C TYR A 184 0.75 4.19 -12.26
N LEU A 185 0.09 3.09 -12.56
CA LEU A 185 0.32 1.82 -11.89
C LEU A 185 1.37 1.02 -12.67
N PHE A 186 2.40 0.54 -11.99
CA PHE A 186 3.32 -0.44 -12.55
C PHE A 186 2.89 -1.84 -12.12
N LEU A 187 2.27 -2.57 -13.04
CA LEU A 187 1.51 -3.78 -12.74
C LEU A 187 2.33 -5.06 -12.95
N CYS A 188 2.42 -5.88 -11.91
CA CYS A 188 3.02 -7.21 -11.93
C CYS A 188 1.98 -8.31 -11.70
N GLY A 189 1.92 -9.26 -12.63
CA GLY A 189 1.07 -10.45 -12.53
C GLY A 189 -0.25 -10.27 -13.27
N TYR A 190 -1.34 -10.77 -12.70
CA TYR A 190 -2.65 -10.75 -13.32
C TYR A 190 -3.61 -9.80 -12.60
N PHE A 191 -4.26 -8.93 -13.36
CA PHE A 191 -5.37 -8.09 -12.90
C PHE A 191 -6.56 -8.31 -13.83
N ASP A 192 -7.75 -8.43 -13.23
CA ASP A 192 -8.97 -8.61 -14.00
C ASP A 192 -9.44 -7.30 -14.66
N SER A 193 -10.28 -7.42 -15.69
CA SER A 193 -10.80 -6.26 -16.43
C SER A 193 -11.66 -5.31 -15.58
N THR A 194 -12.26 -5.80 -14.50
CA THR A 194 -13.08 -4.97 -13.61
C THR A 194 -12.20 -4.05 -12.76
N TYR A 195 -11.08 -4.56 -12.27
CA TYR A 195 -10.04 -3.77 -11.62
C TYR A 195 -9.52 -2.70 -12.57
N LEU A 196 -9.03 -3.09 -13.75
CA LEU A 196 -8.47 -2.14 -14.71
C LEU A 196 -9.49 -1.09 -15.16
N GLY A 197 -10.75 -1.48 -15.39
CA GLY A 197 -11.82 -0.55 -15.73
C GLY A 197 -12.14 0.46 -14.61
N TYR A 198 -12.01 0.06 -13.34
CA TYR A 198 -12.15 0.96 -12.21
C TYR A 198 -11.00 1.96 -12.12
N GLU A 199 -9.75 1.50 -12.26
CA GLU A 199 -8.58 2.38 -12.19
C GLU A 199 -8.61 3.42 -13.32
N ALA A 200 -8.94 3.00 -14.55
CA ALA A 200 -9.10 3.90 -15.70
C ALA A 200 -10.19 4.96 -15.47
N ALA A 201 -11.31 4.57 -14.83
CA ALA A 201 -12.39 5.51 -14.51
C ALA A 201 -11.98 6.57 -13.46
N ASN A 202 -10.96 6.29 -12.65
CA ASN A 202 -10.42 7.20 -11.63
C ASN A 202 -9.14 7.91 -12.08
N HIS A 203 -8.92 8.04 -13.39
CA HIS A 203 -7.78 8.77 -13.96
C HIS A 203 -6.40 8.21 -13.60
N MET A 204 -6.33 6.89 -13.43
CA MET A 204 -5.07 6.16 -13.43
C MET A 204 -4.90 5.46 -14.78
N ASP A 205 -3.65 5.32 -15.16
CA ASP A 205 -3.24 4.48 -16.28
C ASP A 205 -2.15 3.52 -15.79
N TRP A 206 -1.65 2.63 -16.63
CA TRP A 206 -0.70 1.62 -16.19
C TRP A 206 0.33 1.24 -17.24
N VAL A 207 1.49 0.83 -16.73
CA VAL A 207 2.53 0.14 -17.48
C VAL A 207 2.66 -1.26 -16.89
N TRP A 208 2.68 -2.27 -17.76
CA TRP A 208 2.89 -3.64 -17.32
C TRP A 208 4.37 -3.91 -17.14
N GLU A 209 4.74 -4.62 -16.08
CA GLU A 209 6.15 -4.91 -15.82
C GLU A 209 6.82 -5.71 -16.94
N HIS A 210 6.07 -6.62 -17.57
CA HIS A 210 6.54 -7.40 -18.71
C HIS A 210 6.57 -6.61 -20.04
N ARG A 211 6.13 -5.35 -20.02
CA ARG A 211 6.16 -4.38 -21.12
C ARG A 211 6.68 -3.03 -20.60
N VAL A 212 7.79 -3.05 -19.87
CA VAL A 212 8.39 -1.86 -19.27
C VAL A 212 8.72 -0.78 -20.31
N GLU A 213 8.91 -1.17 -21.57
CA GLU A 213 9.08 -0.26 -22.71
C GLU A 213 7.89 0.67 -22.97
N ASP A 214 6.68 0.34 -22.51
CA ASP A 214 5.50 1.22 -22.64
C ASP A 214 5.68 2.54 -21.87
N PHE A 215 6.69 2.65 -20.98
CA PHE A 215 7.12 3.93 -20.43
C PHE A 215 7.47 4.99 -21.52
N GLN A 216 7.87 4.56 -22.72
CA GLN A 216 8.11 5.47 -23.86
C GLN A 216 6.85 6.19 -24.32
N GLU A 217 5.70 5.50 -24.28
CA GLU A 217 4.41 6.06 -24.71
C GLU A 217 3.94 7.19 -23.79
N VAL A 218 4.51 7.27 -22.58
CA VAL A 218 4.18 8.26 -21.55
C VAL A 218 5.33 9.25 -21.29
N GLY A 219 6.29 9.32 -22.23
CA GLY A 219 7.32 10.36 -22.28
C GLY A 219 8.60 10.07 -21.51
N ILE A 220 8.92 8.80 -21.21
CA ILE A 220 10.11 8.38 -20.46
C ILE A 220 11.17 7.70 -21.33
#